data_AF-A0A4P6UEB2-F1
#
_entry.id   AF-A0A4P6UEB2-F1
#
_cell.length_a   1.000
_cell.length_b   1.000
_cell.length_c   1.000
_cell.angle_alpha   90.00
_cell.angle_beta   90.00
_cell.angle_gamma   90.00
#
_symmetry.space_group_name_H-M   'P 1'
#
loop_
_entity.id
_entity.type
_entity.pdbx_description
1 polymer ?
#
loop_
_entity_poly.entity_id
_entity_poly.type
_entity_poly.pdbx_seq_one_letter_code
_entity_poly.pdbx_strand_id
1 'polypeptide(L)'
;MVMKLEGALSDREAWETGDHCSIGRAMEVVGTRSAILLLREAYYGTTRFDDFAHRVGITDAVASARLKDLVQAGLLTKSPYRVPGQRTRYEYVLTEMGRDLLPAVIALMQWGDKYLHDDGGPLRIVEEATGAPVRVQLVSESGAEVGLDGLRVRLNRDSVKAGIDSRSRRGKRAP
;
A
#
# COMPACT_ATOMS: atom_id res chain seq x y z
N MET A 1 9.00 -22.29 -2.16
CA MET A 1 9.92 -21.42 -2.93
C MET A 1 10.06 -20.11 -2.16
N VAL A 2 11.27 -19.57 -2.03
CA VAL A 2 11.56 -18.35 -1.25
C VAL A 2 12.54 -17.46 -2.02
N MET A 3 12.51 -16.15 -1.78
CA MET A 3 13.49 -15.22 -2.35
C MET A 3 14.91 -15.57 -1.88
N LYS A 4 15.90 -15.35 -2.74
CA LYS A 4 17.32 -15.54 -2.39
C LYS A 4 17.85 -14.29 -1.70
N LEU A 5 18.51 -14.43 -0.55
CA LEU A 5 19.15 -13.32 0.17
C LEU A 5 20.65 -13.28 -0.18
N GLU A 6 21.19 -12.11 -0.48
CA GLU A 6 22.60 -11.95 -0.88
C GLU A 6 23.45 -11.26 0.19
N GLY A 7 24.73 -11.66 0.26
CA GLY A 7 25.74 -10.98 1.07
C GLY A 7 25.39 -11.04 2.56
N ALA A 8 25.46 -9.90 3.24
CA ALA A 8 25.15 -9.80 4.67
C ALA A 8 23.73 -10.27 5.03
N LEU A 9 22.80 -10.33 4.06
CA LEU A 9 21.44 -10.78 4.31
C LEU A 9 21.29 -12.31 4.36
N SER A 10 22.28 -13.08 3.87
CA SER A 10 22.16 -14.55 3.81
C SER A 10 22.10 -15.20 5.19
N ASP A 11 22.79 -14.60 6.17
CA ASP A 11 22.67 -14.98 7.57
C ASP A 11 21.49 -14.22 8.21
N ARG A 12 20.30 -14.83 8.16
CA ARG A 12 19.07 -14.25 8.73
C ARG A 12 19.10 -14.05 10.25
N GLU A 13 20.06 -14.65 10.93
CA GLU A 13 20.25 -14.42 12.35
C GLU A 13 21.11 -13.20 12.63
N ALA A 14 21.99 -12.81 11.70
CA ALA A 14 22.90 -11.69 11.91
C ALA A 14 22.21 -10.32 11.89
N TRP A 15 20.96 -10.22 11.44
CA TRP A 15 20.29 -8.94 11.23
C TRP A 15 18.78 -8.96 11.52
N GLU A 16 18.23 -7.76 11.70
CA GLU A 16 16.79 -7.50 11.75
C GLU A 16 16.45 -6.20 10.99
N THR A 17 15.26 -6.13 10.41
CA THR A 17 14.83 -4.94 9.66
C THR A 17 14.47 -3.76 10.58
N GLY A 18 14.04 -4.04 11.82
CA GLY A 18 13.58 -3.03 12.78
C GLY A 18 12.56 -2.03 12.20
N ASP A 19 12.65 -0.79 12.67
CA ASP A 19 11.81 0.35 12.22
C ASP A 19 12.11 0.80 10.78
N HIS A 20 13.12 0.22 10.15
CA HIS A 20 13.52 0.53 8.77
C HIS A 20 12.74 -0.29 7.73
N CYS A 21 11.83 -1.18 8.16
CA CYS A 21 11.02 -1.99 7.26
C CYS A 21 10.04 -1.13 6.46
N SER A 22 10.27 -0.98 5.15
CA SER A 22 9.38 -0.20 4.28
C SER A 22 7.95 -0.72 4.25
N ILE A 23 7.75 -2.05 4.36
CA ILE A 23 6.41 -2.64 4.48
C ILE A 23 5.78 -2.22 5.82
N GLY A 24 6.52 -2.26 6.93
CA GLY A 24 6.03 -1.82 8.23
C GLY A 24 5.57 -0.36 8.21
N ARG A 25 6.42 0.54 7.67
CA ARG A 25 6.09 1.96 7.50
C ARG A 25 4.88 2.20 6.61
N ALA A 26 4.72 1.43 5.54
CA ALA A 26 3.51 1.50 4.72
C ALA A 26 2.26 1.04 5.49
N MET A 27 2.36 -0.03 6.27
CA MET A 27 1.25 -0.56 7.07
C MET A 27 0.81 0.36 8.21
N GLU A 28 1.69 1.20 8.75
CA GLU A 28 1.29 2.26 9.69
C GLU A 28 0.32 3.26 9.05
N VAL A 29 0.44 3.49 7.75
CA VAL A 29 -0.41 4.42 7.00
C VAL A 29 -1.68 3.72 6.49
N VAL A 30 -1.54 2.56 5.84
CA VAL A 30 -2.63 1.92 5.10
C VAL A 30 -3.04 0.54 5.61
N GLY A 31 -2.46 0.05 6.71
CA GLY A 31 -2.69 -1.31 7.21
C GLY A 31 -4.07 -1.56 7.81
N THR A 32 -4.88 -0.53 8.03
CA THR A 32 -6.24 -0.69 8.54
C THR A 32 -7.23 -0.98 7.41
N ARG A 33 -8.19 -1.89 7.65
CA ARG A 33 -9.27 -2.20 6.69
C ARG A 33 -9.97 -0.95 6.17
N SER A 34 -10.29 -0.01 7.07
CA SER A 34 -10.97 1.24 6.70
C SER A 34 -10.13 2.14 5.79
N ALA A 35 -8.80 2.24 6.00
CA ALA A 35 -7.93 3.02 5.12
C ALA A 35 -7.93 2.49 3.69
N ILE A 36 -7.75 1.16 3.52
CA ILE A 36 -7.77 0.53 2.18
C ILE A 36 -9.13 0.70 1.49
N LEU A 37 -10.24 0.55 2.21
CA LEU A 37 -11.56 0.71 1.61
C LEU A 37 -11.88 2.16 1.25
N LEU A 38 -11.42 3.14 2.03
CA LEU A 38 -11.52 4.55 1.66
C LEU A 38 -10.70 4.85 0.40
N LEU A 39 -9.48 4.33 0.30
CA LEU A 39 -8.66 4.46 -0.91
C LEU A 39 -9.34 3.81 -2.12
N ARG A 40 -9.95 2.62 -1.96
CA ARG A 40 -10.75 1.96 -3.00
C ARG A 40 -11.85 2.89 -3.53
N GLU A 41 -12.64 3.47 -2.64
CA GLU A 41 -13.70 4.39 -3.06
C GLU A 41 -13.15 5.66 -3.73
N ALA A 42 -11.99 6.14 -3.32
CA ALA A 42 -11.33 7.27 -3.97
C ALA A 42 -10.90 6.94 -5.41
N TYR A 43 -10.36 5.74 -5.66
CA TYR A 43 -10.06 5.27 -7.02
C TYR A 43 -11.32 5.11 -7.88
N TYR A 44 -12.47 4.80 -7.27
CA TYR A 44 -13.77 4.76 -7.95
C TYR A 44 -14.40 6.16 -8.15
N GLY A 45 -13.71 7.23 -7.77
CA GLY A 45 -14.14 8.61 -7.97
C GLY A 45 -14.99 9.19 -6.83
N THR A 46 -15.05 8.53 -5.67
CA THR A 46 -15.67 9.15 -4.48
C THR A 46 -14.80 10.28 -3.98
N THR A 47 -15.38 11.47 -3.81
CA THR A 47 -14.65 12.64 -3.32
C THR A 47 -15.29 13.31 -2.11
N ARG A 48 -16.57 13.02 -1.80
CA ARG A 48 -17.32 13.65 -0.71
C ARG A 48 -17.29 12.80 0.56
N PHE A 49 -17.21 13.48 1.71
CA PHE A 49 -17.16 12.83 3.02
C PHE A 49 -18.32 11.85 3.27
N ASP A 50 -19.57 12.31 3.10
CA ASP A 50 -20.76 11.50 3.40
C ASP A 50 -20.80 10.23 2.53
N ASP A 51 -20.37 10.35 1.26
CA ASP A 51 -20.33 9.24 0.32
C ASP A 51 -19.28 8.20 0.73
N PHE A 52 -18.12 8.63 1.25
CA PHE A 52 -17.10 7.71 1.77
C PHE A 52 -17.62 6.88 2.94
N ALA A 53 -18.19 7.53 3.96
CA ALA A 53 -18.69 6.83 5.15
C ALA A 53 -19.79 5.83 4.78
N HIS A 54 -20.73 6.26 3.93
CA HIS A 54 -21.83 5.44 3.44
C HIS A 54 -21.35 4.24 2.60
N ARG A 55 -20.51 4.46 1.58
CA ARG A 55 -20.04 3.41 0.66
C ARG A 55 -19.16 2.36 1.34
N VAL A 56 -18.36 2.77 2.31
CA VAL A 56 -17.49 1.86 3.07
C VAL A 56 -18.26 1.16 4.21
N GLY A 57 -19.39 1.73 4.65
CA GLY A 57 -20.20 1.20 5.76
C GLY A 57 -19.52 1.40 7.12
N ILE A 58 -18.92 2.57 7.33
CA ILE A 58 -18.24 2.96 8.58
C ILE A 58 -18.88 4.20 9.19
N THR A 59 -18.67 4.42 10.48
CA THR A 59 -19.17 5.63 11.15
C THR A 59 -18.43 6.88 10.69
N ASP A 60 -19.09 8.03 10.76
CA ASP A 60 -18.49 9.33 10.45
C ASP A 60 -17.22 9.60 11.26
N ALA A 61 -17.17 9.16 12.52
CA ALA A 61 -15.99 9.30 13.37
C ALA A 61 -14.78 8.53 12.80
N VAL A 62 -14.99 7.28 12.35
CA VAL A 62 -13.93 6.46 11.74
C VAL A 62 -13.54 7.01 10.38
N ALA A 63 -14.51 7.41 9.55
CA ALA A 63 -14.25 8.02 8.24
C ALA A 63 -13.43 9.32 8.39
N SER A 64 -13.82 10.19 9.33
CA SER A 64 -13.14 11.45 9.62
C SER A 64 -11.70 11.25 10.07
N ALA A 65 -11.47 10.35 11.02
CA ALA A 65 -10.12 10.01 11.48
C ALA A 65 -9.26 9.50 10.32
N ARG A 66 -9.76 8.53 9.54
CA ARG A 66 -8.97 7.92 8.47
C ARG A 66 -8.73 8.83 7.28
N LEU A 67 -9.71 9.63 6.87
CA LEU A 67 -9.50 10.63 5.81
C LEU A 67 -8.49 11.68 6.25
N LYS A 68 -8.49 12.08 7.54
CA LYS A 68 -7.46 12.96 8.09
C LYS A 68 -6.09 12.29 8.04
N ASP A 69 -5.97 11.04 8.48
CA ASP A 69 -4.70 10.29 8.45
C ASP A 69 -4.15 10.18 7.02
N LEU A 70 -5.01 9.83 6.05
CA LEU A 70 -4.64 9.73 4.62
C LEU A 70 -4.22 11.08 4.02
N VAL A 71 -4.85 12.18 4.43
CA VAL A 71 -4.43 13.52 4.01
C VAL A 71 -3.10 13.91 4.64
N GLN A 72 -2.89 13.63 5.93
CA GLN A 72 -1.63 13.91 6.62
C GLN A 72 -0.47 13.08 6.05
N ALA A 73 -0.72 11.85 5.65
CA ALA A 73 0.25 11.00 4.97
C ALA A 73 0.51 11.39 3.52
N GLY A 74 -0.27 12.31 2.95
CA GLY A 74 -0.09 12.81 1.58
C GLY A 74 -0.69 11.91 0.49
N LEU A 75 -1.51 10.91 0.83
CA LEU A 75 -2.23 10.06 -0.13
C LEU A 75 -3.46 10.75 -0.73
N LEU A 76 -4.09 11.63 0.06
CA LEU A 76 -5.21 12.46 -0.34
C LEU A 76 -4.89 13.94 -0.09
N THR A 77 -5.54 14.83 -0.83
CA THR A 77 -5.58 16.25 -0.50
C THR A 77 -7.02 16.69 -0.31
N LYS A 78 -7.23 17.66 0.60
CA LYS A 78 -8.53 18.27 0.84
C LYS A 78 -8.64 19.57 0.05
N SER A 79 -9.39 19.55 -1.04
CA SER A 79 -9.56 20.69 -1.94
C SER A 79 -10.91 21.38 -1.71
N PRO A 80 -10.98 22.72 -1.65
CA PRO A 80 -12.25 23.42 -1.68
C PRO A 80 -12.84 23.38 -3.09
N TYR A 81 -14.14 23.09 -3.20
CA TYR A 81 -14.90 23.30 -4.42
C TYR A 81 -16.16 24.11 -4.11
N ARG A 82 -16.64 24.85 -5.12
CA ARG A 82 -17.84 25.69 -4.98
C ARG A 82 -18.73 25.52 -6.20
N VAL A 83 -19.94 25.03 -5.95
CA VAL A 83 -21.02 25.12 -6.93
C VAL A 83 -21.50 26.57 -6.96
N PRO A 84 -21.66 27.22 -8.14
CA PRO A 84 -22.18 28.57 -8.23
C PRO A 84 -23.48 28.75 -7.42
N GLY A 85 -23.53 29.80 -6.60
CA GLY A 85 -24.68 30.08 -5.71
C GLY A 85 -24.72 29.29 -4.39
N GLN A 86 -23.76 28.39 -4.11
CA GLN A 86 -23.71 27.62 -2.87
C GLN A 86 -22.49 27.95 -1.98
N ARG A 87 -22.52 27.45 -0.73
CA ARG A 87 -21.39 27.51 0.21
C ARG A 87 -20.24 26.64 -0.30
N THR A 88 -19.00 27.04 -0.01
CA THR A 88 -17.79 26.25 -0.27
C THR A 88 -17.89 24.90 0.44
N ARG A 89 -17.67 23.83 -0.32
CA ARG A 89 -17.57 22.46 0.18
C ARG A 89 -16.14 21.97 0.01
N TYR A 90 -15.82 20.84 0.62
CA TYR A 90 -14.53 20.21 0.48
C TYR A 90 -14.68 18.83 -0.14
N GLU A 91 -13.70 18.47 -0.93
CA GLU A 91 -13.55 17.16 -1.52
C GLU A 91 -12.17 16.59 -1.17
N TYR A 92 -12.09 15.26 -1.14
CA TYR A 92 -10.84 14.52 -0.97
C TYR A 92 -10.44 13.95 -2.32
N VAL A 93 -9.24 14.29 -2.78
CA VAL A 93 -8.74 13.91 -4.11
C VAL A 93 -7.41 13.20 -3.97
N LEU A 94 -7.21 12.15 -4.77
CA LEU A 94 -5.92 11.44 -4.83
C LEU A 94 -4.79 12.36 -5.27
N THR A 95 -3.71 12.32 -4.52
CA THR A 95 -2.42 12.91 -4.91
C THR A 95 -1.67 11.96 -5.85
N GLU A 96 -0.50 12.37 -6.35
CA GLU A 96 0.42 11.47 -7.06
C GLU A 96 0.82 10.26 -6.19
N MET A 97 1.24 10.51 -4.94
CA MET A 97 1.55 9.45 -3.96
C MET A 97 0.35 8.51 -3.73
N GLY A 98 -0.88 9.05 -3.71
CA GLY A 98 -2.09 8.26 -3.64
C GLY A 98 -2.27 7.34 -4.84
N ARG A 99 -2.07 7.87 -6.06
CA ARG A 99 -2.20 7.10 -7.31
C ARG A 99 -1.15 5.99 -7.44
N ASP A 100 0.09 6.25 -7.00
CA ASP A 100 1.19 5.28 -7.06
C ASP A 100 0.96 4.04 -6.19
N LEU A 101 0.06 4.12 -5.20
CA LEU A 101 -0.32 2.99 -4.36
C LEU A 101 -1.31 2.03 -5.05
N LEU A 102 -1.94 2.44 -6.15
CA LEU A 102 -2.98 1.66 -6.84
C LEU A 102 -2.57 0.21 -7.16
N PRO A 103 -1.35 -0.09 -7.68
CA PRO A 103 -0.95 -1.47 -7.95
C PRO A 103 -0.98 -2.36 -6.71
N ALA A 104 -0.63 -1.85 -5.53
CA ALA A 104 -0.68 -2.62 -4.29
C ALA A 104 -2.14 -2.94 -3.89
N VAL A 105 -3.05 -1.98 -4.08
CA VAL A 105 -4.49 -2.17 -3.80
C VAL A 105 -5.11 -3.17 -4.77
N ILE A 106 -4.79 -3.08 -6.06
CA ILE A 106 -5.26 -4.05 -7.07
C ILE A 106 -4.67 -5.44 -6.79
N ALA A 107 -3.39 -5.55 -6.44
CA ALA A 107 -2.78 -6.84 -6.09
C ALA A 107 -3.48 -7.50 -4.90
N LEU A 108 -3.84 -6.71 -3.87
CA LEU A 108 -4.59 -7.21 -2.71
C LEU A 108 -5.98 -7.69 -3.11
N MET A 109 -6.69 -6.92 -3.96
CA MET A 109 -7.99 -7.31 -4.50
C MET A 109 -7.90 -8.62 -5.30
N GLN A 110 -6.97 -8.72 -6.25
CA GLN A 110 -6.78 -9.92 -7.08
C GLN A 110 -6.38 -11.15 -6.27
N TRP A 111 -5.60 -10.97 -5.20
CA TRP A 111 -5.31 -12.05 -4.25
C TRP A 111 -6.58 -12.49 -3.51
N GLY A 112 -7.39 -11.55 -3.03
CA GLY A 112 -8.68 -11.84 -2.39
C GLY A 112 -9.64 -12.56 -3.32
N ASP A 113 -9.81 -12.05 -4.54
CA ASP A 113 -10.63 -12.64 -5.59
C ASP A 113 -10.23 -14.10 -5.87
N LYS A 114 -8.92 -14.37 -5.95
CA LYS A 114 -8.40 -15.70 -6.28
C LYS A 114 -8.53 -16.72 -5.15
N TYR A 115 -8.36 -16.31 -3.90
CA TYR A 115 -8.19 -17.23 -2.77
C TYR A 115 -9.31 -17.19 -1.74
N LEU A 116 -10.10 -16.12 -1.72
CA LEU A 116 -11.14 -15.89 -0.72
C LEU A 116 -12.55 -15.85 -1.33
N HIS A 117 -12.69 -16.04 -2.64
CA HIS A 117 -13.99 -16.15 -3.33
C HIS A 117 -14.00 -17.39 -4.23
N ASP A 118 -15.12 -18.12 -4.21
CA ASP A 118 -15.28 -19.37 -4.97
C ASP A 118 -15.42 -19.13 -6.49
N ASP A 119 -15.86 -17.94 -6.88
CA ASP A 119 -16.17 -17.55 -8.26
C ASP A 119 -15.18 -16.52 -8.87
N GLY A 120 -14.08 -16.21 -8.15
CA GLY A 120 -13.06 -15.29 -8.62
C GLY A 120 -13.35 -13.81 -8.36
N GLY A 121 -14.24 -13.48 -7.42
CA GLY A 121 -14.47 -12.11 -6.99
C GLY A 121 -15.60 -11.40 -7.75
N PRO A 122 -16.24 -10.40 -7.13
CA PRO A 122 -17.38 -9.72 -7.73
C PRO A 122 -16.99 -8.67 -8.79
N LEU A 123 -15.72 -8.25 -8.83
CA LEU A 123 -15.25 -7.15 -9.68
C LEU A 123 -14.03 -7.58 -10.49
N ARG A 124 -13.95 -7.12 -11.74
CA ARG A 124 -12.78 -7.31 -12.60
C ARG A 124 -12.30 -5.97 -13.12
N ILE A 125 -11.01 -5.69 -12.94
CA ILE A 125 -10.37 -4.51 -13.55
C ILE A 125 -10.01 -4.85 -14.98
N VAL A 126 -10.40 -3.97 -15.89
CA VAL A 126 -10.15 -4.10 -17.33
C VAL A 126 -9.50 -2.82 -17.86
N GLU A 127 -8.69 -2.97 -18.90
CA GLU A 127 -8.20 -1.84 -19.68
C GLU A 127 -9.38 -1.19 -20.41
N GLU A 128 -9.55 0.13 -20.27
CA GLU A 128 -10.70 0.84 -20.84
C GLU A 128 -10.78 0.70 -22.37
N ALA A 129 -9.65 0.76 -23.06
CA ALA A 129 -9.60 0.73 -24.52
C ALA A 129 -9.97 -0.63 -25.13
N THR A 130 -9.69 -1.74 -24.44
CA THR A 130 -9.81 -3.10 -25.01
C THR A 130 -10.78 -4.00 -24.25
N GLY A 131 -11.13 -3.67 -23.01
CA GLY A 131 -11.86 -4.54 -22.11
C GLY A 131 -11.04 -5.74 -21.61
N ALA A 132 -9.74 -5.81 -21.93
CA ALA A 132 -8.88 -6.91 -21.50
C ALA A 132 -8.64 -6.85 -19.98
N PRO A 133 -8.62 -7.99 -19.26
CA PRO A 133 -8.35 -8.00 -17.82
C PRO A 133 -6.94 -7.47 -17.49
N VAL A 134 -6.85 -6.54 -16.54
CA VAL A 134 -5.58 -6.03 -16.00
C VAL A 134 -5.09 -6.93 -14.87
N ARG A 135 -3.78 -7.23 -14.84
CA ARG A 135 -3.13 -8.01 -13.77
C ARG A 135 -1.95 -7.26 -13.21
N VAL A 136 -1.71 -7.41 -11.91
CA VAL A 136 -0.48 -6.92 -11.27
C VAL A 136 0.56 -8.03 -11.27
N GLN A 137 1.76 -7.73 -11.76
CA GLN A 137 2.89 -8.65 -11.81
C GLN A 137 4.18 -7.92 -11.43
N LEU A 138 5.17 -8.69 -10.95
CA LEU A 138 6.53 -8.20 -10.79
C LEU A 138 7.21 -8.29 -12.14
N VAL A 139 7.75 -7.17 -12.61
CA VAL A 139 8.46 -7.07 -13.88
C VAL A 139 9.88 -6.55 -13.66
N SER A 140 10.85 -7.11 -14.38
CA SER A 140 12.21 -6.58 -14.41
C SER A 140 12.26 -5.28 -15.22
N GLU A 141 13.39 -4.58 -15.15
CA GLU A 141 13.66 -3.40 -16.00
C GLU A 141 13.57 -3.71 -17.50
N SER A 142 13.86 -4.95 -17.90
CA SER A 142 13.72 -5.41 -19.29
C SER A 142 12.27 -5.73 -19.68
N GLY A 143 11.31 -5.59 -18.76
CA GLY A 143 9.89 -5.91 -18.97
C GLY A 143 9.54 -7.39 -18.84
N ALA A 144 10.44 -8.25 -18.37
CA ALA A 144 10.15 -9.67 -18.18
C ALA A 144 9.44 -9.89 -16.84
N GLU A 145 8.39 -10.73 -16.83
CA GLU A 145 7.75 -11.17 -15.59
C GLU A 145 8.75 -11.97 -14.73
N VAL A 146 8.81 -11.65 -13.43
CA VAL A 146 9.73 -12.28 -12.48
C VAL A 146 8.94 -13.00 -11.38
N GLY A 147 9.04 -14.33 -11.38
CA GLY A 147 8.50 -15.17 -10.31
C GLY A 147 9.33 -15.12 -9.02
N LEU A 148 8.78 -15.69 -7.94
CA LEU A 148 9.40 -15.70 -6.61
C LEU A 148 10.82 -16.33 -6.58
N ASP A 149 11.07 -17.34 -7.41
CA ASP A 149 12.39 -17.98 -7.61
C ASP A 149 13.39 -17.12 -8.37
N GLY A 150 12.91 -16.21 -9.21
CA GLY A 150 13.71 -15.22 -9.92
C GLY A 150 14.16 -14.05 -9.05
N LEU A 151 13.57 -13.89 -7.86
CA LEU A 151 13.86 -12.77 -6.98
C LEU A 151 15.10 -12.98 -6.11
N ARG A 152 15.88 -11.92 -5.99
CA ARG A 152 16.99 -11.82 -5.05
C ARG A 152 16.94 -10.50 -4.29
N VAL A 153 17.13 -10.57 -2.98
CA VAL A 153 17.20 -9.42 -2.08
C VAL A 153 18.66 -9.06 -1.83
N ARG A 154 18.99 -7.79 -2.07
CA ARG A 154 20.31 -7.21 -1.87
C ARG A 154 20.16 -5.92 -1.07
N LEU A 155 21.21 -5.54 -0.36
CA LEU A 155 21.28 -4.22 0.25
C LEU A 155 21.44 -3.14 -0.81
N ASN A 156 20.64 -2.08 -0.73
CA ASN A 156 20.96 -0.85 -1.44
C ASN A 156 22.28 -0.31 -0.87
N ARG A 157 23.18 0.22 -1.73
CA ARG A 157 24.57 0.59 -1.36
C ARG A 157 24.67 1.52 -0.13
N ASP A 158 23.59 2.19 0.26
CA ASP A 158 23.50 3.08 1.42
C ASP A 158 22.95 2.46 2.72
N SER A 159 22.34 1.27 2.64
CA SER A 159 21.68 0.62 3.80
C SER A 159 22.66 0.00 4.81
N VAL A 160 23.95 -0.12 4.47
CA VAL A 160 25.02 -0.48 5.41
C VAL A 160 25.26 0.61 6.46
N LYS A 161 24.92 1.87 6.18
CA LYS A 161 24.97 2.98 7.16
C LYS A 161 23.69 3.12 7.99
N ALA A 162 22.59 2.46 7.60
CA ALA A 162 21.24 2.79 8.05
C ALA A 162 20.59 1.74 8.99
N GLY A 163 21.36 0.89 9.67
CA GLY A 163 20.83 0.15 10.83
C GLY A 163 20.24 -1.23 10.58
N ILE A 164 20.72 -1.97 9.58
CA ILE A 164 20.69 -3.44 9.66
C ILE A 164 21.75 -3.81 10.71
N ASP A 165 21.35 -3.69 11.97
CA ASP A 165 22.23 -3.81 13.12
C ASP A 165 22.73 -5.25 13.16
N SER A 166 24.01 -5.45 12.85
CA SER A 166 24.65 -6.74 13.05
C SER A 166 24.60 -6.98 14.55
N ARG A 167 23.73 -7.91 15.02
CA ARG A 167 23.48 -8.22 16.45
C ARG A 167 24.59 -7.66 17.33
N SER A 168 24.32 -6.56 18.04
CA SER A 168 25.22 -5.99 19.03
C SER A 168 25.86 -7.10 19.87
N ARG A 169 27.10 -7.49 19.51
CA ARG A 169 27.94 -8.37 20.30
C ARG A 169 28.46 -7.54 21.48
N ARG A 170 27.59 -7.24 22.45
CA ARG A 170 28.01 -6.97 23.82
C ARG A 170 27.18 -7.83 24.75
N GLY A 171 27.85 -8.87 25.24
CA GLY A 171 27.29 -9.91 26.05
C GLY A 171 26.60 -9.36 27.30
N LYS A 172 25.44 -9.94 27.58
CA LYS A 172 25.05 -10.26 28.95
C LYS A 172 26.20 -11.07 29.59
N ARG A 173 27.11 -10.39 30.29
CA ARG A 173 27.80 -11.01 31.42
C ARG A 173 26.94 -10.72 32.65
N ALA A 174 26.22 -11.75 33.10
CA ALA A 174 25.95 -11.95 34.52
C ALA A 174 27.29 -12.35 35.20
N PRO A 175 27.45 -12.27 36.53
CA PRO A 175 26.45 -12.55 37.56
C PRO A 175 25.70 -11.32 38.10
#